data_AF-A0A1H2Z4J4-F1
#
_entry.id   AF-A0A1H2Z4J4-F1
#
_cell.length_a   1.000
_cell.length_b   1.000
_cell.length_c   1.000
_cell.angle_alpha   90.00
_cell.angle_beta   90.00
_cell.angle_gamma   90.00
#
_symmetry.space_group_name_H-M   'P 1'
#
loop_
_entity.id
_entity.type
_entity.pdbx_description
1 polymer ?
#
loop_
_entity_poly.entity_id
_entity_poly.type
_entity_poly.pdbx_seq_one_letter_code
_entity_poly.pdbx_strand_id
1 'polypeptide(L)'
;MLSASAPTVAPLSTSQIEDLRLASSKMLGPERRFFQATMTLKYCRGNPRQAERVFGWNRDTIELGLNEQRTGVICLGAQAAYCGNRLWEEKHPDVAQALWVLAESHCQQDPTFRTALSYTRLTVAAALDRLR
;
A
#
# COMPACT_ATOMS: atom_id res chain seq x y z
N MET A 1 -7.00 8.17 -44.56
CA MET A 1 -7.83 7.00 -44.14
C MET A 1 -6.93 5.78 -44.10
N LEU A 2 -6.54 5.33 -42.90
CA LEU A 2 -5.88 4.03 -42.69
C LEU A 2 -6.56 3.41 -41.47
N SER A 3 -7.61 2.64 -41.74
CA SER A 3 -8.28 1.83 -40.73
C SER A 3 -7.39 0.63 -40.43
N ALA A 4 -6.58 0.71 -39.37
CA ALA A 4 -5.86 -0.44 -38.85
C ALA A 4 -6.90 -1.48 -38.40
N SER A 5 -6.99 -2.61 -39.10
CA SER A 5 -7.83 -3.72 -38.67
C SER A 5 -7.35 -4.17 -37.30
N ALA A 6 -8.17 -3.99 -36.27
CA ALA A 6 -7.87 -4.47 -34.93
C ALA A 6 -7.55 -5.97 -35.00
N PRO A 7 -6.49 -6.46 -34.34
CA PRO A 7 -6.18 -7.87 -34.35
C PRO A 7 -7.38 -8.65 -33.81
N THR A 8 -7.93 -9.54 -34.65
CA THR A 8 -9.00 -10.44 -34.26
C THR A 8 -8.42 -11.46 -33.31
N VAL A 9 -8.42 -11.15 -32.02
CA VAL A 9 -7.89 -12.07 -31.00
C VAL A 9 -8.87 -13.23 -30.87
N ALA A 10 -8.37 -14.44 -31.13
CA ALA A 10 -9.13 -15.67 -30.97
C ALA A 10 -9.66 -15.78 -29.51
N PRO A 11 -10.86 -16.38 -29.31
CA PRO A 11 -11.39 -16.58 -27.96
C PRO A 11 -10.42 -17.42 -27.13
N LEU A 12 -10.16 -16.97 -25.89
CA LEU A 12 -9.31 -17.67 -24.95
C LEU A 12 -9.95 -18.98 -24.50
N SER A 13 -9.13 -20.02 -24.30
CA SER A 13 -9.58 -21.25 -23.66
C SER A 13 -9.78 -21.06 -22.15
N THR A 14 -10.55 -21.93 -21.51
CA THR A 14 -10.78 -21.87 -20.06
C THR A 14 -9.50 -21.94 -19.26
N SER A 15 -8.56 -22.83 -19.62
CA SER A 15 -7.25 -22.95 -18.96
C SER A 15 -6.44 -21.66 -19.07
N GLN A 16 -6.45 -20.97 -20.22
CA GLN A 16 -5.77 -19.69 -20.36
C GLN A 16 -6.39 -18.60 -19.49
N ILE A 17 -7.72 -18.60 -19.34
CA ILE A 17 -8.42 -17.66 -18.45
C ILE A 17 -8.02 -17.92 -16.99
N GLU A 18 -7.91 -19.19 -16.58
CA GLU A 18 -7.46 -19.58 -15.24
C GLU A 18 -6.02 -19.15 -14.98
N ASP A 19 -5.11 -19.34 -15.93
CA ASP A 19 -3.71 -18.91 -15.82
C ASP A 19 -3.61 -17.38 -15.66
N LEU A 20 -4.39 -16.61 -16.42
CA LEU A 20 -4.43 -15.15 -16.30
C LEU A 20 -4.99 -14.69 -14.95
N ARG A 21 -6.03 -15.38 -14.44
CA ARG A 21 -6.57 -15.12 -13.10
C ARG A 21 -5.53 -15.44 -12.01
N LEU A 22 -4.84 -16.56 -12.14
CA LEU A 22 -3.77 -16.97 -11.23
C LEU A 22 -2.64 -15.94 -11.22
N ALA A 23 -2.15 -15.53 -12.39
CA ALA A 23 -1.12 -14.50 -12.51
C ALA A 23 -1.55 -13.18 -11.85
N SER A 24 -2.77 -12.71 -12.14
CA SER A 24 -3.31 -11.51 -11.52
C SER A 24 -3.42 -11.61 -10.00
N SER A 25 -3.70 -12.80 -9.45
CA SER A 25 -3.81 -13.01 -7.99
C SER A 25 -2.48 -12.86 -7.24
N LYS A 26 -1.35 -13.01 -7.95
CA LYS A 26 0.01 -12.91 -7.37
C LYS A 26 0.55 -11.48 -7.37
N MET A 27 -0.15 -10.55 -8.02
CA MET A 27 0.22 -9.14 -8.09
C MET A 27 -0.64 -8.32 -7.12
N LEU A 28 -0.12 -7.16 -6.70
CA LEU A 28 -0.82 -6.25 -5.80
C LEU A 28 -0.88 -4.83 -6.35
N GLY A 29 -1.85 -4.05 -5.87
CA GLY A 29 -1.92 -2.61 -6.09
C GLY A 29 -1.83 -2.20 -7.58
N PRO A 30 -1.00 -1.20 -7.91
CA PRO A 30 -0.83 -0.70 -9.29
C PRO A 30 -0.37 -1.76 -10.29
N GLU A 31 0.52 -2.68 -9.88
CA GLU A 31 1.04 -3.72 -10.78
C GLU A 31 -0.09 -4.64 -11.26
N ARG A 32 -0.96 -5.06 -10.34
CA ARG A 32 -2.14 -5.86 -10.68
C ARG A 32 -3.07 -5.10 -11.63
N ARG A 33 -3.33 -3.82 -11.39
CA ARG A 33 -4.19 -3.01 -12.26
C ARG A 33 -3.60 -2.85 -13.64
N PHE A 34 -2.30 -2.61 -13.73
CA PHE A 34 -1.58 -2.51 -15.00
C PHE A 34 -1.67 -3.82 -15.79
N PHE A 35 -1.44 -4.96 -15.14
CA PHE A 35 -1.59 -6.27 -15.78
C PHE A 35 -3.00 -6.49 -16.31
N GLN A 36 -4.02 -6.27 -15.48
CA GLN A 36 -5.42 -6.45 -15.84
C GLN A 36 -5.85 -5.52 -16.98
N ALA A 37 -5.42 -4.25 -16.96
CA ALA A 37 -5.68 -3.28 -18.03
C ALA A 37 -5.03 -3.72 -19.35
N THR A 38 -3.79 -4.19 -19.31
CA THR A 38 -3.08 -4.69 -20.50
C THR A 38 -3.80 -5.89 -21.12
N MET A 39 -4.19 -6.87 -20.29
CA MET A 39 -4.94 -8.03 -20.77
C MET A 39 -6.33 -7.66 -21.28
N THR A 40 -6.97 -6.66 -20.67
CA THR A 40 -8.26 -6.12 -21.12
C THR A 40 -8.13 -5.43 -22.48
N LEU A 41 -7.08 -4.65 -22.72
CA LEU A 41 -6.80 -4.05 -24.04
C LEU A 41 -6.62 -5.13 -25.10
N LYS A 42 -5.83 -6.17 -24.78
CA LYS A 42 -5.50 -7.25 -25.70
C LYS A 42 -6.72 -8.12 -26.03
N TYR A 43 -7.44 -8.62 -25.03
CA TYR A 43 -8.47 -9.66 -25.23
C TYR A 43 -9.90 -9.13 -25.20
N CYS A 44 -10.12 -7.93 -24.66
CA CYS A 44 -11.45 -7.34 -24.48
C CYS A 44 -11.59 -5.96 -25.12
N ARG A 45 -10.65 -5.56 -26.01
CA ARG A 45 -10.65 -4.26 -26.71
C ARG A 45 -10.74 -3.06 -25.77
N GLY A 46 -10.22 -3.20 -24.55
CA GLY A 46 -10.30 -2.14 -23.53
C GLY A 46 -11.68 -2.04 -22.85
N ASN A 47 -12.61 -2.97 -23.08
CA ASN A 47 -13.95 -2.93 -22.49
C ASN A 47 -13.97 -3.58 -21.09
N PRO A 48 -14.17 -2.79 -20.01
CA PRO A 48 -14.18 -3.30 -18.64
C PRO A 48 -15.31 -4.30 -18.36
N ARG A 49 -16.50 -4.09 -18.94
CA ARG A 49 -17.64 -5.00 -18.77
C ARG A 49 -17.38 -6.36 -19.42
N GLN A 50 -16.66 -6.37 -20.54
CA GLN A 50 -16.28 -7.62 -21.19
C GLN A 50 -15.22 -8.36 -20.36
N ALA A 51 -14.23 -7.64 -19.83
CA ALA A 51 -13.20 -8.22 -18.98
C ALA A 51 -13.77 -8.78 -17.67
N GLU A 52 -14.76 -8.12 -17.07
CA GLU A 52 -15.49 -8.67 -15.92
C GLU A 52 -16.19 -10.00 -16.28
N ARG A 53 -16.88 -10.07 -17.42
CA ARG A 53 -17.55 -11.31 -17.85
C ARG A 53 -16.58 -12.46 -18.17
N VAL A 54 -15.44 -12.15 -18.78
CA VAL A 54 -14.45 -13.16 -19.21
C VAL A 54 -13.55 -13.57 -18.04
N PHE A 55 -12.94 -12.60 -17.36
CA PHE A 55 -11.92 -12.83 -16.33
C PHE A 55 -12.46 -12.76 -14.90
N GLY A 56 -13.67 -12.26 -14.65
CA GLY A 56 -14.21 -12.08 -13.31
C GLY A 56 -13.53 -10.98 -12.49
N TRP A 57 -12.77 -10.10 -13.15
CA TRP A 57 -12.10 -8.98 -12.48
C TRP A 57 -13.07 -7.83 -12.24
N ASN A 58 -12.85 -7.10 -11.15
CA ASN A 58 -13.65 -5.94 -10.79
C ASN A 58 -13.51 -4.84 -11.87
N ARG A 59 -14.67 -4.37 -12.34
CA ARG A 59 -14.78 -3.38 -13.41
C ARG A 59 -14.07 -2.06 -13.08
N ASP A 60 -14.27 -1.51 -11.89
CA ASP A 60 -13.70 -0.21 -11.49
C ASP A 60 -12.17 -0.27 -11.41
N THR A 61 -11.64 -1.43 -10.99
CA THR A 61 -10.20 -1.70 -10.95
C THR A 61 -9.58 -1.69 -12.35
N ILE A 62 -10.29 -2.26 -13.33
CA ILE A 62 -9.87 -2.26 -14.74
C ILE A 62 -9.99 -0.85 -15.34
N GLU A 63 -11.09 -0.13 -15.09
CA GLU A 63 -11.29 1.25 -15.55
C GLU A 63 -10.19 2.18 -15.04
N LEU A 64 -9.82 2.05 -13.76
CA LEU A 64 -8.70 2.76 -13.18
C LEU A 64 -7.39 2.41 -13.89
N GLY A 65 -7.07 1.12 -14.03
CA GLY A 65 -5.84 0.68 -14.69
C GLY A 65 -5.73 1.15 -16.14
N LEU A 66 -6.83 1.17 -16.90
CA LEU A 66 -6.87 1.69 -18.27
C LEU A 66 -6.60 3.19 -18.31
N ASN A 67 -7.15 3.95 -17.36
CA ASN A 67 -6.89 5.39 -17.25
C ASN A 67 -5.45 5.68 -16.81
N GLU A 68 -4.90 4.91 -15.88
CA GLU A 68 -3.50 5.00 -15.46
C GLU A 68 -2.56 4.76 -16.65
N GLN A 69 -2.82 3.71 -17.46
CA GLN A 69 -2.06 3.45 -18.69
C GLN A 69 -2.20 4.56 -19.73
N ARG A 70 -3.41 5.09 -19.94
CA ARG A 70 -3.67 6.16 -20.90
C ARG A 70 -2.96 7.47 -20.54
N THR A 71 -2.85 7.76 -19.24
CA THR A 71 -2.28 9.01 -18.73
C THR A 71 -0.81 8.91 -18.35
N GLY A 72 -0.30 7.69 -18.13
CA GLY A 72 1.04 7.46 -17.58
C GLY A 72 1.16 7.78 -16.09
N VAL A 73 0.04 8.05 -15.40
CA VAL A 73 0.02 8.43 -13.98
C VAL A 73 -0.54 7.27 -13.17
N ILE A 74 0.21 6.84 -12.14
CA ILE A 74 -0.26 5.80 -11.20
C ILE A 74 -1.08 6.47 -10.09
N CYS A 75 -2.31 6.01 -9.90
CA CYS A 75 -3.16 6.46 -8.81
C CYS A 75 -2.78 5.72 -7.52
N LEU A 76 -2.17 6.45 -6.59
CA LEU A 76 -1.88 5.96 -5.26
C LEU A 76 -3.14 6.05 -4.38
N GLY A 77 -3.44 4.97 -3.67
CA GLY A 77 -4.50 4.97 -2.68
C GLY A 77 -4.16 5.88 -1.50
N ALA A 78 -5.17 6.57 -0.97
CA ALA A 78 -5.04 7.39 0.23
C ALA A 78 -4.60 6.57 1.46
N GLN A 79 -4.79 5.26 1.44
CA GLN A 79 -4.51 4.37 2.57
C GLN A 79 -3.06 4.43 3.06
N ALA A 80 -2.08 4.56 2.17
CA ALA A 80 -0.68 4.66 2.60
C ALA A 80 -0.38 5.98 3.35
N ALA A 81 -1.11 7.06 3.03
CA ALA A 81 -0.92 8.38 3.62
C ALA A 81 -1.82 8.65 4.84
N TYR A 82 -3.01 8.03 4.87
CA TYR A 82 -4.07 8.36 5.84
C TYR A 82 -4.57 7.16 6.65
N CYS A 83 -4.09 5.95 6.36
CA CYS A 83 -4.40 4.77 7.16
C CYS A 83 -3.14 4.24 7.86
N GLY A 84 -3.35 3.45 8.91
CA GLY A 84 -2.30 3.00 9.83
C GLY A 84 -2.50 3.61 11.21
N ASN A 85 -2.14 2.84 12.25
CA ASN A 85 -2.15 3.34 13.61
C ASN A 85 -0.88 4.15 13.83
N ARG A 86 -0.99 5.47 14.00
CA ARG A 86 0.14 6.30 14.41
C ARG A 86 0.70 5.82 15.74
N LEU A 87 2.00 6.01 15.95
CA LEU A 87 2.62 5.79 17.25
C LEU A 87 1.89 6.62 18.30
N TRP A 88 1.80 6.11 19.53
CA TRP A 88 1.11 6.81 20.61
C TRP A 88 1.71 8.20 20.87
N GLU A 89 3.03 8.32 20.77
CA GLU A 89 3.77 9.57 20.94
C GLU A 89 3.40 10.63 19.88
N GLU A 90 3.13 10.22 18.65
CA GLU A 90 2.66 11.13 17.59
C GLU A 90 1.24 11.63 17.84
N LYS A 91 0.41 10.84 18.55
CA LYS A 91 -0.96 11.24 18.90
C LYS A 91 -0.99 12.17 20.10
N HIS A 92 -0.01 12.06 21.00
CA HIS A 92 0.07 12.81 22.25
C HIS A 92 1.46 13.46 22.41
N PRO A 93 1.82 14.42 21.54
CA PRO A 93 3.17 14.97 21.49
C PRO A 93 3.56 15.65 22.81
N ASP A 94 2.63 16.37 23.45
CA ASP A 94 2.90 17.06 24.71
C ASP A 94 3.20 16.08 25.86
N VAL A 95 2.48 14.95 25.89
CA VAL A 95 2.66 13.92 26.92
C VAL A 95 3.95 13.14 26.67
N ALA A 96 4.25 12.82 25.41
CA ALA A 96 5.52 12.20 25.03
C ALA A 96 6.70 13.10 25.42
N GLN A 97 6.61 14.41 25.16
CA GLN A 97 7.65 15.36 25.52
C GLN A 97 7.84 15.45 27.04
N ALA A 98 6.74 15.49 27.82
CA ALA A 98 6.82 15.49 29.28
C ALA A 98 7.49 14.21 29.81
N LEU A 99 7.15 13.05 29.25
CA LEU A 99 7.79 11.77 29.57
C LEU A 99 9.28 11.76 29.22
N TRP A 100 9.66 12.31 28.06
CA TRP A 100 11.07 12.42 27.65
C TRP A 100 11.89 13.26 28.63
N VAL A 101 11.40 14.45 28.97
CA VAL A 101 12.07 15.35 29.94
C VAL A 101 12.21 14.67 31.30
N LEU A 102 11.16 13.97 31.75
CA LEU A 102 11.20 13.23 33.01
C LEU A 102 12.22 12.09 32.94
N ALA A 103 12.20 11.28 31.88
CA ALA A 103 13.13 10.17 31.70
C ALA A 103 14.59 10.66 31.66
N GLU A 104 14.85 11.74 30.93
CA GLU A 104 16.18 12.36 30.79
C GLU A 104 16.75 12.83 32.13
N SER A 105 15.92 13.41 33.01
CA SER A 105 16.34 13.79 34.37
C SER A 105 16.79 12.61 35.25
N HIS A 106 16.37 11.39 34.88
CA HIS A 106 16.70 10.14 35.56
C HIS A 106 17.70 9.28 34.78
N CYS A 107 18.19 9.76 33.63
CA CYS A 107 19.15 9.07 32.80
C CYS A 107 20.56 9.16 33.38
N GLN A 108 21.30 8.07 33.23
CA GLN A 108 22.70 7.94 33.61
C GLN A 108 23.45 7.30 32.45
N GLN A 109 24.62 7.84 32.13
CA GLN A 109 25.48 7.29 31.10
C GLN A 109 25.85 5.84 31.43
N ASP A 110 25.97 4.99 30.40
CA ASP A 110 26.53 3.65 30.54
C ASP A 110 27.85 3.71 31.33
N PRO A 111 27.94 3.07 32.52
CA PRO A 111 29.12 3.15 33.38
C PRO A 111 30.38 2.57 32.74
N THR A 112 30.21 1.71 31.72
CA THR A 112 31.33 1.14 30.97
C THR A 112 31.84 2.07 29.87
N PHE A 113 31.11 3.15 29.56
CA PHE A 113 31.37 4.11 28.47
C PHE A 113 31.59 3.45 27.10
N ARG A 114 31.05 2.25 26.89
CA ARG A 114 31.19 1.50 25.63
C ARG A 114 30.12 1.85 24.62
N THR A 115 29.02 2.44 25.08
CA THR A 115 27.86 2.78 24.26
C THR A 115 27.43 4.23 24.48
N ALA A 116 26.71 4.79 23.51
CA ALA A 116 26.04 6.08 23.63
C ALA A 116 24.66 5.97 24.31
N LEU A 117 24.31 4.79 24.82
CA LEU A 117 23.03 4.57 25.48
C LEU A 117 23.09 5.09 26.93
N SER A 118 21.98 5.65 27.37
CA SER A 118 21.76 6.04 28.77
C SER A 118 20.77 5.07 29.43
N TYR A 119 21.08 4.65 30.65
CA TYR A 119 20.19 3.86 31.48
C TYR A 119 19.32 4.79 32.32
N THR A 120 18.02 4.50 32.41
CA THR A 120 17.11 5.20 33.30
C THR A 120 16.72 4.30 34.46
N ARG A 121 16.67 4.89 35.67
CA ARG A 121 16.12 4.22 36.87
C ARG A 121 14.64 4.54 37.09
N LEU A 122 14.01 5.27 36.17
CA LEU A 122 12.60 5.64 36.23
C LEU A 122 11.72 4.40 35.98
N THR A 123 10.92 4.04 36.97
CA THR A 123 9.89 3.00 36.81
C THR A 123 8.59 3.61 36.30
N VAL A 124 7.74 2.79 35.67
CA VAL A 124 6.43 3.23 35.17
C VAL A 124 5.57 3.83 36.29
N ALA A 125 5.56 3.21 37.48
CA ALA A 125 4.80 3.73 38.62
C ALA A 125 5.28 5.12 39.05
N ALA A 126 6.60 5.32 39.15
CA ALA A 126 7.18 6.62 39.51
C ALA A 126 6.92 7.69 38.44
N ALA A 127 6.92 7.30 37.16
CA ALA A 127 6.58 8.20 36.07
C ALA A 127 5.12 8.66 36.15
N LEU A 128 4.19 7.73 36.41
CA LEU A 128 2.77 8.04 36.56
C LEU A 128 2.49 8.97 37.75
N ASP A 129 3.13 8.75 38.89
CA ASP A 129 2.96 9.62 40.06
C ASP A 129 3.50 11.05 39.84
N ARG A 130 4.53 11.22 39.00
CA ARG A 130 5.08 12.54 38.62
C ARG A 130 4.24 13.27 37.58
N LEU A 131 3.40 12.56 36.83
CA LEU A 131 2.58 13.10 35.74
C LEU A 131 1.10 13.28 36.11
N ARG A 132 0.70 12.90 37.33
CA ARG A 132 -0.61 13.19 37.93
C ARG A 132 -0.69 14.63 38.41
#